data_AF-A5CBF7-F1
#
_entry.id   AF-A5CBF7-F1
#
_cell.length_a   1.000
_cell.length_b   1.000
_cell.length_c   1.000
_cell.angle_alpha   90.00
_cell.angle_beta   90.00
_cell.angle_gamma   90.00
#
_symmetry.space_group_name_H-M   'P 1'
#
loop_
_entity.id
_entity.type
_entity.pdbx_description
1 polymer ?
#
loop_
_entity_poly.entity_id
_entity_poly.type
_entity_poly.pdbx_seq_one_letter_code
_entity_poly.pdbx_strand_id
1 'polypeptide(L)'
;MFLFQPRELVGFLVLINQLICKFNTLVRDILEEIYPAVAGRIFNILPRDPFPSGPGSSTEEIRELQELQRTLYTFLHVIATHDLSSVFLSPRSRGYLDPMMQLLLRTACGHKDTLVRKACVQIFIRLIKDWCTRSYGEEMVPGFQSFIIEVFATNCCLYSVLDRSFEFRDANTLVLFGEIVLAQKIMYEKFGNEFLIHFVSKGFPAAHCPQDLAEEYCQKLQGSDIKALKSFYQSLIESLRHQQNGSLVFR
;
A
#
# COMPACT_ATOMS: atom_id res chain seq x y z
N MET A 1 -24.56 20.93 3.54
CA MET A 1 -23.30 20.27 3.15
C MET A 1 -22.18 21.02 3.85
N PHE A 2 -21.65 20.49 4.96
CA PHE A 2 -20.65 21.18 5.77
C PHE A 2 -19.35 21.32 4.96
N LEU A 3 -18.98 22.56 4.62
CA LEU A 3 -17.75 22.89 3.91
C LEU A 3 -16.62 23.01 4.93
N PHE A 4 -16.19 21.88 5.52
CA PHE A 4 -15.04 21.90 6.42
C PHE A 4 -13.79 22.42 5.70
N GLN A 5 -13.05 23.29 6.38
CA GLN A 5 -11.69 23.67 5.99
C GLN A 5 -10.71 22.50 6.25
N PRO A 6 -9.54 22.44 5.59
CA PRO A 6 -8.57 21.34 5.78
C PRO A 6 -8.22 21.06 7.24
N ARG A 7 -8.00 22.11 8.05
CA ARG A 7 -7.73 21.97 9.50
C ARG A 7 -8.89 21.34 10.28
N GLU A 8 -10.12 21.72 9.96
CA GLU A 8 -11.31 21.18 10.62
C GLU A 8 -11.50 19.70 10.25
N LEU A 9 -11.21 19.33 9.00
CA LEU A 9 -11.19 17.93 8.57
C LEU A 9 -10.14 17.12 9.31
N VAL A 10 -8.94 17.65 9.53
CA VAL A 10 -7.91 16.97 10.34
C VAL A 10 -8.44 16.67 11.74
N GLY A 11 -8.98 17.68 12.43
CA GLY A 11 -9.55 17.52 13.77
C GLY A 11 -10.68 16.49 13.80
N PHE A 12 -11.57 16.52 12.80
CA PHE A 12 -12.65 15.55 12.65
C PHE A 12 -12.13 14.13 12.44
N LEU A 13 -11.19 13.92 11.51
CA LEU A 13 -10.61 12.60 11.25
C LEU A 13 -9.90 12.03 12.48
N VAL A 14 -9.19 12.87 13.24
CA VAL A 14 -8.54 12.45 14.50
C VAL A 14 -9.59 12.00 15.52
N LEU A 15 -10.70 12.74 15.66
CA LEU A 15 -11.80 12.34 16.55
C LEU A 15 -12.40 10.99 16.13
N ILE A 16 -12.69 10.81 14.83
CA ILE A 16 -13.23 9.53 14.34
C ILE A 16 -12.24 8.39 14.56
N ASN A 17 -10.94 8.61 14.36
CA ASN A 17 -9.91 7.60 14.67
C ASN A 17 -9.96 7.19 16.15
N GLN A 18 -10.12 8.14 17.07
CA GLN A 18 -10.26 7.83 18.49
C GLN A 18 -11.53 7.02 18.79
N LEU A 19 -12.64 7.33 18.11
CA LEU A 19 -13.88 6.56 18.24
C LEU A 19 -13.70 5.13 17.71
N ILE A 20 -13.03 4.95 16.56
CA ILE A 20 -12.73 3.61 16.03
C ILE A 20 -11.85 2.83 17.02
N CYS A 21 -10.76 3.43 17.51
CA CYS A 21 -9.88 2.74 18.47
C CYS A 21 -10.59 2.37 19.79
N LYS A 22 -11.57 3.18 20.22
CA LYS A 22 -12.30 2.97 21.47
C LYS A 22 -13.44 1.97 21.34
N PHE A 23 -14.16 2.00 20.22
CA PHE A 23 -15.43 1.28 20.03
C PHE A 23 -15.34 0.19 18.94
N ASN A 24 -14.20 0.07 18.24
CA ASN A 24 -13.92 -0.92 17.20
C ASN A 24 -15.06 -1.00 16.17
N THR A 25 -15.58 -2.19 15.92
CA THR A 25 -16.62 -2.45 14.92
C THR A 25 -17.98 -1.82 15.26
N LEU A 26 -18.20 -1.36 16.50
CA LEU A 26 -19.46 -0.72 16.90
C LEU A 26 -19.70 0.63 16.22
N VAL A 27 -18.65 1.29 15.69
CA VAL A 27 -18.81 2.55 14.94
C VAL A 27 -19.06 2.35 13.45
N ARG A 28 -19.25 1.09 12.99
CA ARG A 28 -19.43 0.76 11.57
C ARG A 28 -20.55 1.57 10.92
N ASP A 29 -21.73 1.58 11.52
CA ASP A 29 -22.91 2.22 10.91
C ASP A 29 -22.71 3.74 10.81
N ILE A 30 -22.12 4.35 11.83
CA ILE A 30 -21.73 5.77 11.81
C ILE A 30 -20.72 6.04 10.69
N LEU A 31 -19.72 5.17 10.53
CA LEU A 31 -18.72 5.28 9.47
C LEU A 31 -19.31 5.16 8.07
N GLU A 32 -20.26 4.26 7.85
CA GLU A 32 -20.97 4.12 6.57
C GLU A 32 -21.80 5.36 6.21
N GLU A 33 -22.21 6.15 7.20
CA GLU A 33 -22.87 7.44 6.99
C GLU A 33 -21.91 8.57 6.69
N ILE A 34 -20.80 8.68 7.43
CA ILE A 34 -19.90 9.83 7.33
C ILE A 34 -18.84 9.68 6.25
N TYR A 35 -18.36 8.45 5.97
CA TYR A 35 -17.24 8.22 5.05
C TYR A 35 -17.46 8.81 3.66
N PRO A 36 -18.63 8.65 2.99
CA PRO A 36 -18.85 9.22 1.66
C PRO A 36 -18.67 10.74 1.61
N ALA A 37 -19.17 11.45 2.63
CA ALA A 37 -19.03 12.91 2.71
C ALA A 37 -17.58 13.33 2.94
N VAL A 38 -16.88 12.62 3.82
CA VAL A 38 -15.46 12.84 4.12
C VAL A 38 -14.60 12.56 2.89
N ALA A 39 -14.74 11.41 2.27
CA ALA A 39 -14.01 11.01 1.08
C ALA A 39 -14.27 11.98 -0.08
N GLY A 40 -15.54 12.32 -0.34
CA GLY A 40 -15.91 13.29 -1.37
C GLY A 40 -15.27 14.66 -1.15
N ARG A 41 -15.18 15.14 0.09
CA ARG A 41 -14.50 16.40 0.38
C ARG A 41 -12.99 16.29 0.18
N ILE A 42 -12.36 15.26 0.76
CA ILE A 42 -10.90 15.10 0.77
C ILE A 42 -10.35 14.89 -0.64
N PHE A 43 -10.96 14.02 -1.45
CA PHE A 43 -10.51 13.78 -2.83
C PHE A 43 -10.74 14.96 -3.77
N ASN A 44 -11.59 15.93 -3.40
CA ASN A 44 -11.78 17.17 -4.15
C ASN A 44 -10.76 18.26 -3.78
N ILE A 45 -10.19 18.24 -2.57
CA ILE A 45 -9.25 19.28 -2.10
C ILE A 45 -7.79 18.85 -2.15
N LEU A 46 -7.50 17.54 -2.01
CA LEU A 46 -6.13 17.05 -2.09
C LEU A 46 -5.66 17.05 -3.55
N PRO A 47 -4.43 17.55 -3.81
CA PRO A 47 -3.87 17.48 -5.15
C PRO A 47 -3.65 16.02 -5.56
N ARG A 48 -3.84 15.74 -6.86
CA ARG A 48 -3.54 14.42 -7.43
C ARG A 48 -2.03 14.22 -7.62
N ASP A 49 -1.33 15.31 -7.88
CA ASP A 49 0.12 15.36 -8.09
C ASP A 49 0.88 15.54 -6.77
N PRO A 50 2.19 15.19 -6.74
CA PRO A 50 3.03 15.41 -5.58
C PRO A 50 3.01 16.88 -5.15
N PHE A 51 3.03 17.12 -3.84
CA PHE A 51 3.17 18.48 -3.33
C PHE A 51 4.46 19.12 -3.88
N PRO A 52 4.42 20.43 -4.22
CA PRO A 52 5.58 21.12 -4.73
C PRO A 52 6.75 21.00 -3.76
N SER A 53 7.95 20.86 -4.32
CA SER A 53 9.20 20.72 -3.59
C SER A 53 10.14 21.82 -4.07
N GLY A 54 10.39 22.88 -3.27
CA GLY A 54 11.27 23.97 -3.67
C GLY A 54 11.00 25.32 -2.98
N PRO A 55 11.71 26.39 -3.37
CA PRO A 55 11.47 27.73 -2.83
C PRO A 55 10.02 28.15 -3.07
N GLY A 56 9.28 28.48 -2.00
CA GLY A 56 7.84 28.78 -2.07
C GLY A 56 6.90 27.60 -1.78
N SER A 57 7.40 26.38 -1.56
CA SER A 57 6.57 25.22 -1.20
C SER A 57 6.18 25.14 0.28
N SER A 58 6.50 26.16 1.07
CA SER A 58 6.28 26.21 2.52
C SER A 58 5.17 27.19 2.90
N THR A 59 4.16 27.36 2.04
CA THR A 59 2.97 28.14 2.41
C THR A 59 2.18 27.39 3.47
N GLU A 60 1.47 28.14 4.31
CA GLU A 60 0.62 27.57 5.35
C GLU A 60 -0.47 26.64 4.75
N GLU A 61 -1.03 27.02 3.60
CA GLU A 61 -2.00 26.20 2.87
C GLU A 61 -1.43 24.84 2.44
N ILE A 62 -0.19 24.80 1.93
CA ILE A 62 0.47 23.54 1.57
C ILE A 62 0.70 22.68 2.81
N ARG A 63 1.08 23.30 3.94
CA ARG A 63 1.30 22.62 5.21
C ARG A 63 0.01 21.95 5.71
N GLU A 64 -1.11 22.66 5.65
CA GLU A 64 -2.43 22.13 6.03
C GLU A 64 -2.87 20.96 5.14
N LEU A 65 -2.67 21.06 3.82
CA LEU A 65 -3.01 19.98 2.91
C LEU A 65 -2.14 18.74 3.11
N GLN A 66 -0.85 18.92 3.41
CA GLN A 66 0.05 17.82 3.76
C GLN A 66 -0.35 17.14 5.07
N GLU A 67 -0.76 17.92 6.08
CA GLU A 67 -1.27 17.40 7.35
C GLU A 67 -2.58 16.62 7.15
N LEU A 68 -3.50 17.17 6.34
CA LEU A 68 -4.73 16.47 5.96
C LEU A 68 -4.44 15.16 5.24
N GLN A 69 -3.51 15.15 4.29
CA GLN A 69 -3.14 13.94 3.56
C GLN A 69 -2.57 12.87 4.49
N ARG A 70 -1.68 13.24 5.42
CA ARG A 70 -1.16 12.30 6.44
C ARG A 70 -2.27 11.75 7.32
N THR A 71 -3.18 12.63 7.75
CA THR A 71 -4.31 12.24 8.59
C THR A 71 -5.28 11.31 7.84
N LEU A 72 -5.47 11.52 6.54
CA LEU A 72 -6.22 10.60 5.68
C LEU A 72 -5.59 9.20 5.67
N TYR A 73 -4.27 9.08 5.49
CA TYR A 73 -3.62 7.76 5.52
C TYR A 73 -3.82 7.04 6.85
N THR A 74 -3.68 7.78 7.96
CA THR A 74 -3.96 7.25 9.29
C THR A 74 -5.42 6.81 9.42
N PHE A 75 -6.37 7.61 8.91
CA PHE A 75 -7.79 7.28 8.93
C PHE A 75 -8.12 6.01 8.14
N LEU A 76 -7.62 5.90 6.91
CA LEU A 76 -7.78 4.70 6.08
C LEU A 76 -7.13 3.47 6.74
N HIS A 77 -5.96 3.66 7.34
CA HIS A 77 -5.25 2.61 8.07
C HIS A 77 -6.05 2.13 9.28
N VAL A 78 -6.58 3.05 10.08
CA VAL A 78 -7.39 2.73 11.27
C VAL A 78 -8.66 1.98 10.85
N ILE A 79 -9.39 2.44 9.82
CA ILE A 79 -10.57 1.72 9.31
C ILE A 79 -10.19 0.30 8.89
N ALA A 80 -9.15 0.14 8.05
CA ALA A 80 -8.77 -1.18 7.57
C ALA A 80 -8.39 -2.11 8.73
N THR A 81 -7.49 -1.65 9.61
CA THR A 81 -6.92 -2.50 10.67
C THR A 81 -7.89 -2.85 11.81
N HIS A 82 -9.02 -2.16 11.92
CA HIS A 82 -10.08 -2.43 12.90
C HIS A 82 -11.29 -3.18 12.30
N ASP A 83 -11.06 -4.00 11.26
CA ASP A 83 -12.08 -4.85 10.62
C ASP A 83 -13.25 -4.07 9.99
N LEU A 84 -13.04 -2.80 9.61
CA LEU A 84 -14.07 -1.90 9.08
C LEU A 84 -13.92 -1.65 7.57
N SER A 85 -13.12 -2.45 6.84
CA SER A 85 -12.90 -2.28 5.40
C SER A 85 -14.19 -2.37 4.55
N SER A 86 -15.26 -2.98 5.08
CA SER A 86 -16.59 -3.00 4.45
C SER A 86 -17.20 -1.62 4.25
N VAL A 87 -16.82 -0.61 5.06
CA VAL A 87 -17.26 0.79 4.91
C VAL A 87 -16.89 1.36 3.53
N PHE A 88 -15.75 0.93 2.98
CA PHE A 88 -15.31 1.35 1.64
C PHE A 88 -16.18 0.77 0.53
N LEU A 89 -16.88 -0.34 0.79
CA LEU A 89 -17.68 -1.07 -0.19
C LEU A 89 -19.17 -0.69 -0.17
N SER A 90 -19.57 0.15 0.78
CA SER A 90 -20.96 0.63 0.89
C SER A 90 -21.40 1.26 -0.45
N PRO A 91 -22.69 1.14 -0.84
CA PRO A 91 -23.16 1.69 -2.11
C PRO A 91 -22.85 3.18 -2.32
N ARG A 92 -22.83 3.98 -1.24
CA ARG A 92 -22.49 5.41 -1.26
C ARG A 92 -20.98 5.67 -1.32
N SER A 93 -20.16 4.71 -0.94
CA SER A 93 -18.69 4.81 -0.90
C SER A 93 -18.01 4.36 -2.20
N ARG A 94 -18.68 3.51 -3.02
CA ARG A 94 -18.07 2.84 -4.19
C ARG A 94 -17.36 3.79 -5.15
N GLY A 95 -17.90 4.99 -5.37
CA GLY A 95 -17.28 6.00 -6.25
C GLY A 95 -15.90 6.52 -5.79
N TYR A 96 -15.52 6.25 -4.54
CA TYR A 96 -14.24 6.66 -3.96
C TYR A 96 -13.21 5.53 -3.89
N LEU A 97 -13.58 4.31 -4.29
CA LEU A 97 -12.71 3.14 -4.20
C LEU A 97 -11.50 3.29 -5.13
N ASP A 98 -11.71 3.59 -6.41
CA ASP A 98 -10.59 3.75 -7.36
C ASP A 98 -9.64 4.89 -6.99
N PRO A 99 -10.12 6.12 -6.65
CA PRO A 99 -9.25 7.18 -6.16
C PRO A 99 -8.45 6.79 -4.93
N MET A 100 -9.07 6.08 -3.97
CA MET A 100 -8.41 5.59 -2.76
C MET A 100 -7.32 4.58 -3.11
N MET A 101 -7.61 3.60 -3.95
CA MET A 101 -6.68 2.56 -4.36
C MET A 101 -5.46 3.14 -5.09
N GLN A 102 -5.68 4.09 -5.99
CA GLN A 102 -4.60 4.78 -6.71
C GLN A 102 -3.75 5.63 -5.76
N LEU A 103 -4.38 6.33 -4.82
CA LEU A 103 -3.67 7.12 -3.81
C LEU A 103 -2.77 6.23 -2.94
N LEU A 104 -3.32 5.13 -2.42
CA LEU A 104 -2.57 4.18 -1.58
C LEU A 104 -1.42 3.54 -2.34
N LEU A 105 -1.63 3.14 -3.60
CA LEU A 105 -0.59 2.52 -4.43
C LEU A 105 0.57 3.48 -4.67
N ARG A 106 0.30 4.69 -5.15
CA ARG A 106 1.34 5.70 -5.41
C ARG A 106 2.15 5.99 -4.15
N THR A 107 1.45 6.12 -3.02
CA THR A 107 2.07 6.41 -1.73
C THR A 107 2.91 5.24 -1.22
N ALA A 108 2.42 4.00 -1.29
CA ALA A 108 3.19 2.81 -0.90
C ALA A 108 4.50 2.67 -1.70
N CYS A 109 4.45 2.99 -3.00
CA CYS A 109 5.59 2.81 -3.90
C CYS A 109 6.67 3.89 -3.73
N GLY A 110 6.32 5.15 -3.50
CA GLY A 110 7.29 6.25 -3.68
C GLY A 110 7.18 7.43 -2.72
N HIS A 111 6.41 7.34 -1.63
CA HIS A 111 6.31 8.47 -0.70
C HIS A 111 7.61 8.68 0.10
N LYS A 112 8.05 9.93 0.26
CA LYS A 112 9.29 10.26 1.00
C LYS A 112 9.31 9.80 2.45
N ASP A 113 8.15 9.69 3.07
CA ASP A 113 7.99 9.22 4.45
C ASP A 113 7.73 7.72 4.47
N THR A 114 8.73 6.97 4.94
CA THR A 114 8.71 5.50 5.03
C THR A 114 7.62 4.97 5.94
N LEU A 115 7.22 5.70 6.99
CA LEU A 115 6.14 5.27 7.88
C LEU A 115 4.78 5.37 7.18
N VAL A 116 4.60 6.40 6.35
CA VAL A 116 3.40 6.54 5.51
C VAL A 116 3.33 5.44 4.46
N ARG A 117 4.45 5.11 3.80
CA ARG A 117 4.53 3.95 2.88
C ARG A 117 4.11 2.67 3.60
N LYS A 118 4.66 2.45 4.81
CA LYS A 118 4.37 1.27 5.64
C LYS A 118 2.88 1.14 5.93
N ALA A 119 2.24 2.23 6.37
CA ALA A 119 0.81 2.24 6.64
C ALA A 119 -0.01 1.87 5.38
N CYS A 120 0.39 2.36 4.20
CA CYS A 120 -0.28 2.00 2.94
C CYS A 120 -0.12 0.52 2.59
N VAL A 121 1.06 -0.07 2.79
CA VAL A 121 1.30 -1.51 2.62
C VAL A 121 0.44 -2.32 3.60
N GLN A 122 0.36 -1.90 4.86
CA GLN A 122 -0.48 -2.54 5.87
C GLN A 122 -1.97 -2.47 5.52
N ILE A 123 -2.44 -1.36 4.95
CA ILE A 123 -3.79 -1.26 4.39
C ILE A 123 -3.99 -2.33 3.31
N PHE A 124 -3.12 -2.41 2.29
CA PHE A 124 -3.26 -3.42 1.23
C PHE A 124 -3.25 -4.85 1.78
N ILE A 125 -2.36 -5.18 2.71
CA ILE A 125 -2.35 -6.49 3.38
C ILE A 125 -3.72 -6.81 3.98
N ARG A 126 -4.33 -5.84 4.66
CA ARG A 126 -5.63 -6.00 5.28
C ARG A 126 -6.76 -6.13 4.26
N LEU A 127 -6.75 -5.30 3.21
CA LEU A 127 -7.74 -5.38 2.13
C LEU A 127 -7.66 -6.73 1.40
N ILE A 128 -6.46 -7.26 1.12
CA ILE A 128 -6.27 -8.60 0.56
C ILE A 128 -6.86 -9.68 1.47
N LYS A 129 -6.69 -9.54 2.79
CA LYS A 129 -7.27 -10.49 3.75
C LYS A 129 -8.79 -10.47 3.76
N ASP A 130 -9.37 -9.28 3.69
CA ASP A 130 -10.81 -9.05 3.83
C ASP A 130 -11.60 -9.29 2.55
N TRP A 131 -11.07 -8.85 1.40
CA TRP A 131 -11.81 -8.82 0.13
C TRP A 131 -11.59 -10.05 -0.73
N CYS A 132 -10.47 -10.75 -0.51
CA CYS A 132 -10.14 -11.98 -1.23
C CYS A 132 -10.32 -13.18 -0.27
N THR A 133 -11.55 -13.64 -0.12
CA THR A 133 -11.83 -14.83 0.69
C THR A 133 -11.56 -16.10 -0.14
N ARG A 134 -11.02 -17.15 0.51
CA ARG A 134 -10.62 -18.39 -0.16
C ARG A 134 -11.80 -19.25 -0.65
N SER A 135 -13.03 -18.83 -0.37
CA SER A 135 -14.22 -19.61 -0.70
C SER A 135 -14.67 -19.29 -2.13
N TYR A 136 -14.37 -20.21 -3.05
CA TYR A 136 -14.96 -20.29 -4.40
C TYR A 136 -14.61 -19.16 -5.39
N GLY A 137 -13.55 -18.40 -5.16
CA GLY A 137 -13.13 -17.34 -6.10
C GLY A 137 -14.07 -16.14 -6.14
N GLU A 138 -14.96 -16.01 -5.15
CA GLU A 138 -15.76 -14.79 -4.98
C GLU A 138 -14.89 -13.69 -4.39
N GLU A 139 -14.55 -12.74 -5.24
CA GLU A 139 -13.92 -11.50 -4.83
C GLU A 139 -15.00 -10.46 -4.47
N MET A 140 -14.86 -9.85 -3.29
CA MET A 140 -15.80 -8.81 -2.82
C MET A 140 -15.77 -7.54 -3.69
N VAL A 141 -14.66 -7.31 -4.38
CA VAL A 141 -14.39 -6.16 -5.23
C VAL A 141 -13.91 -6.63 -6.60
N PRO A 142 -14.75 -6.61 -7.64
CA PRO A 142 -14.36 -7.11 -8.96
C PRO A 142 -13.06 -6.49 -9.49
N GLY A 143 -12.08 -7.34 -9.80
CA GLY A 143 -10.80 -6.93 -10.40
C GLY A 143 -9.73 -6.49 -9.38
N PHE A 144 -10.02 -6.54 -8.09
CA PHE A 144 -9.05 -6.21 -7.05
C PHE A 144 -7.88 -7.21 -7.02
N GLN A 145 -8.12 -8.49 -7.28
CA GLN A 145 -7.09 -9.53 -7.29
C GLN A 145 -6.11 -9.26 -8.44
N SER A 146 -6.63 -8.99 -9.64
CA SER A 146 -5.81 -8.60 -10.79
C SER A 146 -5.02 -7.33 -10.49
N PHE A 147 -5.65 -6.31 -9.90
CA PHE A 147 -4.93 -5.10 -9.49
C PHE A 147 -3.78 -5.42 -8.52
N ILE A 148 -4.02 -6.27 -7.52
CA ILE A 148 -2.99 -6.61 -6.53
C ILE A 148 -1.84 -7.39 -7.15
N ILE A 149 -2.14 -8.42 -7.94
CA ILE A 149 -1.14 -9.30 -8.57
C ILE A 149 -0.35 -8.55 -9.66
N GLU A 150 -1.04 -7.76 -10.48
CA GLU A 150 -0.42 -7.15 -11.66
C GLU A 150 0.24 -5.82 -11.35
N VAL A 151 -0.42 -5.00 -10.52
CA VAL A 151 -0.02 -3.62 -10.27
C VAL A 151 0.68 -3.48 -8.93
N PHE A 152 0.04 -3.85 -7.81
CA PHE A 152 0.62 -3.65 -6.48
C PHE A 152 1.89 -4.48 -6.27
N ALA A 153 1.86 -5.77 -6.60
CA ALA A 153 3.03 -6.63 -6.43
C ALA A 153 4.23 -6.13 -7.25
N THR A 154 4.03 -5.89 -8.54
CA THR A 154 5.09 -5.41 -9.43
C THR A 154 5.63 -4.05 -9.00
N ASN A 155 4.76 -3.07 -8.75
CA ASN A 155 5.22 -1.70 -8.46
C ASN A 155 5.75 -1.57 -7.03
N CYS A 156 5.00 -2.04 -6.03
CA CYS A 156 5.36 -1.85 -4.62
C CYS A 156 6.37 -2.90 -4.14
N CYS A 157 6.12 -4.18 -4.43
CA CYS A 157 6.91 -5.29 -3.87
C CYS A 157 8.21 -5.53 -4.63
N LEU A 158 8.30 -5.16 -5.91
CA LEU A 158 9.50 -5.34 -6.75
C LEU A 158 10.18 -4.00 -7.11
N TYR A 159 9.55 -3.14 -7.90
CA TYR A 159 10.23 -1.93 -8.39
C TYR A 159 10.56 -0.92 -7.29
N SER A 160 9.65 -0.71 -6.34
CA SER A 160 9.86 0.19 -5.21
C SER A 160 11.00 -0.25 -4.28
N VAL A 161 11.29 -1.55 -4.20
CA VAL A 161 12.44 -2.07 -3.45
C VAL A 161 13.69 -2.18 -4.31
N LEU A 162 13.60 -2.24 -5.63
CA LEU A 162 14.77 -2.17 -6.51
C LEU A 162 15.33 -0.75 -6.60
N ASP A 163 14.47 0.28 -6.47
CA ASP A 163 14.87 1.68 -6.51
C ASP A 163 15.92 2.01 -5.44
N ARG A 164 16.96 2.77 -5.83
CA ARG A 164 18.11 3.07 -4.96
C ARG A 164 17.76 3.91 -3.73
N SER A 165 16.64 4.63 -3.75
CA SER A 165 16.13 5.36 -2.58
C SER A 165 15.67 4.43 -1.45
N PHE A 166 15.47 3.14 -1.73
CA PHE A 166 15.13 2.14 -0.73
C PHE A 166 16.41 1.59 -0.06
N GLU A 167 16.82 2.22 1.03
CA GLU A 167 18.07 1.93 1.74
C GLU A 167 17.94 0.82 2.80
N PHE A 168 18.56 -0.33 2.56
CA PHE A 168 18.55 -1.47 3.50
C PHE A 168 19.35 -1.27 4.80
N ARG A 169 20.00 -0.10 4.96
CA ARG A 169 20.69 0.28 6.21
C ARG A 169 19.81 1.08 7.15
N ASP A 170 18.74 1.69 6.63
CA ASP A 170 17.81 2.49 7.42
C ASP A 170 16.80 1.59 8.15
N ALA A 171 16.61 1.85 9.45
CA ALA A 171 15.74 1.04 10.29
C ALA A 171 14.27 1.13 9.86
N ASN A 172 13.78 2.32 9.48
CA ASN A 172 12.39 2.49 9.05
C ASN A 172 12.14 1.74 7.73
N THR A 173 13.12 1.76 6.83
CA THR A 173 13.08 1.06 5.55
C THR A 173 13.11 -0.45 5.73
N LEU A 174 13.89 -0.97 6.69
CA LEU A 174 13.86 -2.38 7.06
C LEU A 174 12.53 -2.83 7.68
N VAL A 175 11.82 -1.94 8.38
CA VAL A 175 10.47 -2.20 8.89
C VAL A 175 9.47 -2.24 7.73
N LEU A 176 9.49 -1.24 6.84
CA LEU A 176 8.68 -1.24 5.62
C LEU A 176 8.93 -2.49 4.77
N PHE A 177 10.19 -2.88 4.60
CA PHE A 177 10.57 -4.08 3.87
C PHE A 177 9.96 -5.34 4.47
N GLY A 178 9.88 -5.42 5.81
CA GLY A 178 9.18 -6.50 6.50
C GLY A 178 7.70 -6.60 6.11
N GLU A 179 7.00 -5.46 6.04
CA GLU A 179 5.60 -5.42 5.59
C GLU A 179 5.47 -5.79 4.11
N ILE A 180 6.40 -5.35 3.25
CA ILE A 180 6.41 -5.73 1.82
C ILE A 180 6.57 -7.24 1.64
N VAL A 181 7.44 -7.88 2.43
CA VAL A 181 7.63 -9.34 2.41
C VAL A 181 6.39 -10.05 2.97
N LEU A 182 5.77 -9.52 4.02
CA LEU A 182 4.51 -10.03 4.54
C LEU A 182 3.40 -9.94 3.49
N ALA A 183 3.31 -8.85 2.75
CA ALA A 183 2.36 -8.71 1.66
C ALA A 183 2.54 -9.80 0.60
N GLN A 184 3.77 -10.11 0.20
CA GLN A 184 4.05 -11.22 -0.72
C GLN A 184 3.59 -12.58 -0.17
N LYS A 185 3.83 -12.85 1.12
CA LYS A 185 3.35 -14.08 1.76
C LYS A 185 1.82 -14.15 1.77
N ILE A 186 1.14 -13.06 2.12
CA ILE A 186 -0.32 -12.99 2.12
C ILE A 186 -0.90 -13.12 0.71
N MET A 187 -0.27 -12.51 -0.31
CA MET A 187 -0.68 -12.68 -1.70
C MET A 187 -0.55 -14.14 -2.14
N TYR A 188 0.55 -14.82 -1.81
CA TYR A 188 0.68 -16.26 -2.08
C TYR A 188 -0.37 -17.08 -1.33
N GLU A 189 -0.63 -16.77 -0.06
CA GLU A 189 -1.67 -17.47 0.70
C GLU A 189 -3.06 -17.27 0.10
N LYS A 190 -3.40 -16.08 -0.40
CA LYS A 190 -4.74 -15.80 -0.93
C LYS A 190 -4.91 -16.22 -2.39
N PHE A 191 -3.88 -16.07 -3.22
CA PHE A 191 -3.97 -16.23 -4.67
C PHE A 191 -3.21 -17.45 -5.20
N GLY A 192 -2.38 -18.09 -4.38
CA GLY A 192 -1.60 -19.27 -4.76
C GLY A 192 -0.70 -19.02 -5.95
N ASN A 193 -0.76 -19.93 -6.92
CA ASN A 193 0.11 -19.93 -8.09
C ASN A 193 -0.16 -18.76 -9.05
N GLU A 194 -1.36 -18.17 -9.06
CA GLU A 194 -1.66 -17.00 -9.91
C GLU A 194 -0.73 -15.83 -9.60
N PHE A 195 -0.48 -15.58 -8.31
CA PHE A 195 0.49 -14.58 -7.87
C PHE A 195 1.91 -14.95 -8.32
N LEU A 196 2.34 -16.20 -8.08
CA LEU A 196 3.68 -16.66 -8.45
C LEU A 196 3.94 -16.56 -9.95
N ILE A 197 3.02 -17.06 -10.77
CA ILE A 197 3.13 -17.04 -12.23
C ILE A 197 3.29 -15.61 -12.72
N HIS A 198 2.47 -14.67 -12.24
CA HIS A 198 2.59 -13.29 -12.67
C HIS A 198 3.89 -12.63 -12.21
N PHE A 199 4.20 -12.75 -10.91
CA PHE A 199 5.36 -12.10 -10.31
C PHE A 199 6.69 -12.63 -10.88
N VAL A 200 6.78 -13.94 -11.09
CA VAL A 200 7.97 -14.63 -11.60
C VAL A 200 8.05 -14.62 -13.11
N SER A 201 6.95 -14.78 -13.85
CA SER A 201 7.01 -14.86 -15.33
C SER A 201 7.03 -13.50 -16.01
N LYS A 202 6.56 -12.44 -15.33
CA LYS A 202 6.58 -11.07 -15.88
C LYS A 202 7.46 -10.12 -15.09
N GLY A 203 7.33 -10.09 -13.75
CA GLY A 203 8.06 -9.14 -12.91
C GLY A 203 9.56 -9.38 -12.91
N PHE A 204 9.98 -10.59 -12.54
CA PHE A 204 11.39 -10.97 -12.43
C PHE A 204 12.19 -10.84 -13.74
N PRO A 205 11.70 -11.33 -14.90
CA PRO A 205 12.36 -11.11 -16.18
C PRO A 205 12.54 -9.63 -16.52
N ALA A 206 11.53 -8.79 -16.25
CA ALA A 206 11.64 -7.35 -16.47
C ALA A 206 12.70 -6.70 -15.55
N ALA A 207 12.92 -7.27 -14.38
CA ALA A 207 14.01 -6.90 -13.47
C ALA A 207 15.36 -7.56 -13.79
N HIS A 208 15.46 -8.36 -14.87
CA HIS A 208 16.62 -9.14 -15.26
C HIS A 208 17.05 -10.19 -14.23
N CYS A 209 16.07 -10.75 -13.50
CA CYS A 209 16.33 -11.78 -12.50
C CYS A 209 16.72 -13.12 -13.15
N PRO A 210 17.85 -13.73 -12.74
CA PRO A 210 18.22 -15.08 -13.12
C PRO A 210 17.16 -16.13 -12.76
N GLN A 211 17.03 -17.17 -13.60
CA GLN A 211 16.02 -18.21 -13.43
C GLN A 211 16.21 -19.03 -12.13
N ASP A 212 17.45 -19.32 -11.77
CA ASP A 212 17.79 -20.03 -10.53
C ASP A 212 17.31 -19.28 -9.28
N LEU A 213 17.51 -17.96 -9.25
CA LEU A 213 17.04 -17.10 -8.16
C LEU A 213 15.51 -16.96 -8.15
N ALA A 214 14.88 -16.95 -9.33
CA ALA A 214 13.43 -16.97 -9.46
C ALA A 214 12.81 -18.26 -8.93
N GLU A 215 13.43 -19.41 -9.20
CA GLU A 215 13.02 -20.71 -8.67
C GLU A 215 13.23 -20.79 -7.15
N GLU A 216 14.36 -20.28 -6.64
CA GLU A 216 14.60 -20.23 -5.19
C GLU A 216 13.57 -19.33 -4.48
N TYR A 217 13.21 -18.18 -5.08
CA TYR A 217 12.15 -17.33 -4.55
C TYR A 217 10.83 -18.09 -4.39
N CYS A 218 10.41 -18.84 -5.42
CA CYS A 218 9.21 -19.68 -5.34
C CYS A 218 9.30 -20.65 -4.15
N GLN A 219 10.42 -21.35 -3.99
CA GLN A 219 10.61 -22.31 -2.90
C GLN A 219 10.55 -21.63 -1.53
N LYS A 220 11.22 -20.49 -1.36
CA LYS A 220 11.24 -19.74 -0.10
C LYS A 220 9.86 -19.21 0.25
N LEU A 221 9.14 -18.65 -0.72
CA LEU A 221 7.80 -18.11 -0.50
C LEU A 221 6.80 -19.19 -0.08
N GLN A 222 6.91 -20.39 -0.64
CA GLN A 222 6.03 -21.52 -0.31
C GLN A 222 6.33 -22.11 1.07
N GLY A 223 7.60 -22.41 1.37
CA GLY A 223 7.97 -23.26 2.51
C GLY A 223 8.67 -22.57 3.68
N SER A 224 9.19 -21.34 3.50
CA SER A 224 9.97 -20.67 4.55
C SER A 224 9.11 -19.82 5.48
N ASP A 225 9.61 -19.61 6.70
CA ASP A 225 9.12 -18.59 7.60
C ASP A 225 9.41 -17.17 7.06
N ILE A 226 8.75 -16.18 7.64
CA ILE A 226 8.83 -14.79 7.18
C ILE A 226 10.25 -14.20 7.30
N LYS A 227 11.04 -14.65 8.29
CA LYS A 227 12.39 -14.14 8.54
C LYS A 227 13.35 -14.67 7.47
N ALA A 228 13.29 -15.97 7.18
CA ALA A 228 14.06 -16.59 6.13
C ALA A 228 13.69 -16.02 4.74
N LEU A 229 12.39 -15.83 4.46
CA LEU A 229 11.95 -15.19 3.21
C LEU A 229 12.46 -13.75 3.11
N LYS A 230 12.39 -12.96 4.21
CA LYS A 230 12.89 -11.58 4.24
C LYS A 230 14.39 -11.52 3.95
N SER A 231 15.18 -12.35 4.61
CA SER A 231 16.63 -12.41 4.40
C SER A 231 16.97 -12.77 2.95
N PHE A 232 16.33 -13.81 2.40
CA PHE A 232 16.53 -14.19 1.01
C PHE A 232 16.13 -13.08 0.04
N TYR A 233 14.94 -12.48 0.22
CA TYR A 233 14.44 -11.45 -0.68
C TYR A 233 15.33 -10.20 -0.64
N GLN A 234 15.89 -9.84 0.51
CA GLN A 234 16.86 -8.74 0.58
C GLN A 234 18.09 -9.03 -0.26
N SER A 235 18.71 -10.21 -0.08
CA SER A 235 19.88 -10.62 -0.87
C SER A 235 19.59 -10.68 -2.36
N LEU A 236 18.39 -11.14 -2.74
CA LEU A 236 17.93 -11.13 -4.13
C LEU A 236 17.91 -9.70 -4.68
N ILE A 237 17.24 -8.76 -4.01
CA ILE A 237 17.16 -7.36 -4.46
C ILE A 237 18.53 -6.70 -4.55
N GLU A 238 19.41 -6.94 -3.57
CA GLU A 238 20.79 -6.41 -3.60
C GLU A 238 21.59 -6.96 -4.79
N SER A 239 21.45 -8.27 -5.08
CA SER A 239 22.07 -8.90 -6.26
C SER A 239 21.57 -8.29 -7.57
N LEU A 240 20.25 -8.13 -7.72
CA LEU A 240 19.64 -7.54 -8.92
C LEU A 240 20.11 -6.10 -9.14
N ARG A 241 20.22 -5.29 -8.07
CA ARG A 241 20.76 -3.92 -8.15
C ARG A 241 22.21 -3.91 -8.62
N HIS A 242 23.04 -4.87 -8.18
CA HIS A 242 24.42 -4.96 -8.63
C HIS A 242 24.53 -5.34 -10.12
N GLN A 243 23.71 -6.27 -10.59
CA GLN A 243 23.69 -6.67 -12.01
C GLN A 243 23.26 -5.52 -12.92
N GLN A 244 22.24 -4.75 -12.53
CA GLN A 244 21.81 -3.56 -13.28
C GLN A 244 22.92 -2.52 -13.38
N ASN A 245 23.71 -2.32 -12.32
CA ASN A 245 24.84 -1.39 -12.34
C ASN A 245 26.00 -1.88 -13.22
N GLY A 246 26.31 -3.18 -13.18
CA GLY A 246 27.36 -3.78 -14.02
C GLY A 246 27.04 -3.68 -15.52
N SER A 247 25.77 -3.82 -15.90
CA SER A 247 25.34 -3.71 -17.30
C SER A 247 25.50 -2.32 -17.92
N LEU A 248 25.52 -1.26 -17.08
CA LEU A 248 25.70 0.14 -17.51
C LEU A 248 27.17 0.54 -17.67
N VAL A 249 28.12 -0.21 -17.10
CA VAL A 249 29.56 0.07 -17.20
C VAL A 249 30.18 -0.52 -18.48
N PHE A 250 29.48 -1.44 -19.15
CA PHE A 250 29.91 -2.08 -20.40
C PHE A 250 29.19 -1.55 -21.66
N ARG A 251 28.54 -0.38 -21.58
CA ARG A 251 28.02 0.38 -22.73
C ARG A 251 28.70 1.74 -22.81
#